data_AF-A0A661R629-F1
#
_entry.id   AF-A0A661R629-F1
#
_cell.length_a   1.000
_cell.length_b   1.000
_cell.length_c   1.000
_cell.angle_alpha   90.00
_cell.angle_beta   90.00
_cell.angle_gamma   90.00
#
_symmetry.space_group_name_H-M   'P 1'
#
loop_
_entity.id
_entity.type
_entity.pdbx_description
1 polymer ?
#
loop_
_entity_poly.entity_id
_entity_poly.type
_entity_poly.pdbx_seq_one_letter_code
_entity_poly.pdbx_strand_id
1 'polypeptide(L)'
;METAPFCPHCSFKPAAESSSTPAGAILEALDDELDRLLSEWTQTLLANLDDPTTKENLKLLKSQSRELVDNFLQNKALPDELDYDFIQALREVLSGLVKIEVKIDALKTALLKGGTPVTMEELKKRFDDHLSDLTKGKDLSKVRIVLE
;
A
#
# COMPACT_ATOMS: atom_id res chain seq x y z
N MET A 1 60.90 17.46 28.93
CA MET A 1 59.80 16.90 29.75
C MET A 1 58.66 16.60 28.79
N GLU A 2 58.37 15.32 28.58
CA GLU A 2 57.36 14.86 27.64
C GLU A 2 55.96 15.08 28.24
N THR A 3 55.21 16.07 27.75
CA THR A 3 53.80 16.19 28.06
C THR A 3 53.04 15.23 27.15
N ALA A 4 52.78 14.01 27.63
CA ALA A 4 51.94 13.07 26.91
C ALA A 4 50.54 13.72 26.70
N PRO A 5 50.01 13.81 25.47
CA PRO A 5 48.73 14.44 25.20
C PRO A 5 47.60 13.50 25.65
N PHE A 6 47.24 13.56 26.92
CA PHE A 6 46.07 12.88 27.47
C PHE A 6 45.09 13.90 28.06
N CYS A 7 43.80 13.65 27.90
CA CYS A 7 42.77 14.49 28.50
C CYS A 7 42.75 14.29 30.03
N PRO A 8 42.88 15.35 30.85
CA PRO A 8 42.90 15.21 32.31
C PRO A 8 41.53 14.89 32.93
N HIS A 9 40.44 15.01 32.17
CA HIS A 9 39.08 14.76 32.67
C HIS A 9 38.61 13.31 32.44
N CYS A 10 39.05 12.68 31.36
CA CYS A 10 38.61 11.32 30.99
C CYS A 10 39.76 10.37 30.64
N SER A 11 41.02 10.80 30.79
CA SER A 11 42.23 10.06 30.42
C SER A 11 42.30 9.64 28.95
N PHE A 12 41.51 10.28 28.08
CA PHE A 12 41.49 10.03 26.64
C PHE A 12 42.86 10.32 26.01
N LYS A 13 43.34 9.40 25.17
CA LYS A 13 44.64 9.46 24.51
C LYS A 13 44.44 9.41 22.99
N PRO A 14 44.57 10.52 22.26
CA PRO A 14 44.38 10.55 20.80
C PRO A 14 45.29 9.56 20.05
N ALA A 15 46.54 9.38 20.52
CA ALA A 15 47.48 8.44 19.93
C ALA A 15 47.13 6.95 20.16
N ALA A 16 46.18 6.65 21.04
CA ALA A 16 45.67 5.31 21.29
C ALA A 16 44.37 5.02 20.53
N GLU A 17 43.81 6.00 19.80
CA GLU A 17 42.79 5.70 18.80
C GLU A 17 43.44 4.87 17.69
N SER A 18 43.05 3.60 17.59
CA SER A 18 43.18 2.88 16.34
C SER A 18 42.44 3.68 15.28
N SER A 19 43.07 3.95 14.13
CA SER A 19 42.44 4.61 12.99
C SER A 19 41.10 3.92 12.70
N SER A 20 40.01 4.52 13.16
CA SER A 20 38.66 4.09 12.81
C SER A 20 38.49 4.28 11.31
N THR A 21 37.58 3.52 10.70
CA THR A 21 37.19 3.71 9.31
C THR A 21 36.99 5.20 9.06
N PRO A 22 37.65 5.80 8.04
CA PRO A 22 37.50 7.22 7.76
C PRO A 22 36.02 7.57 7.66
N ALA A 23 35.60 8.67 8.28
CA ALA A 23 34.20 9.09 8.28
C ALA A 23 33.61 9.16 6.86
N GLY A 24 34.42 9.55 5.86
CA GLY A 24 34.02 9.54 4.45
C GLY A 24 33.62 8.16 3.93
N ALA A 25 34.38 7.11 4.26
CA ALA A 25 34.07 5.74 3.85
C ALA A 25 32.81 5.20 4.58
N ILE A 26 32.51 5.68 5.79
CA ILE A 26 31.26 5.35 6.48
C ILE A 26 30.06 6.02 5.78
N LEU A 27 30.20 7.28 5.38
CA LEU A 27 29.14 8.01 4.69
C LEU A 27 28.84 7.41 3.30
N GLU A 28 29.88 7.06 2.54
CA GLU A 28 29.75 6.40 1.24
C GLU A 28 29.02 5.05 1.37
N ALA A 29 29.39 4.23 2.37
CA ALA A 29 28.70 2.96 2.62
C ALA A 29 27.22 3.14 3.02
N LEU A 30 26.88 4.23 3.73
CA LEU A 30 25.48 4.53 4.06
C LEU A 30 24.69 5.01 2.84
N ASP A 31 25.32 5.77 1.94
CA ASP A 31 24.73 6.23 0.68
C ASP A 31 24.42 5.02 -0.23
N ASP A 32 25.39 4.13 -0.42
CA ASP A 32 25.22 2.87 -1.16
C ASP A 32 24.09 2.00 -0.59
N GLU A 33 23.96 1.95 0.74
CA GLU A 33 22.90 1.19 1.40
C GLU A 33 21.52 1.82 1.18
N LEU A 34 21.40 3.15 1.16
CA LEU A 34 20.15 3.83 0.85
C LEU A 34 19.71 3.54 -0.60
N ASP A 35 20.64 3.61 -1.55
CA ASP A 35 20.39 3.26 -2.94
C ASP A 35 19.95 1.80 -3.12
N ARG A 36 20.62 0.89 -2.40
CA ARG A 36 20.25 -0.53 -2.37
C ARG A 36 18.83 -0.73 -1.84
N LEU A 37 18.50 -0.11 -0.71
CA LEU A 37 17.16 -0.19 -0.14
C LEU A 37 16.10 0.35 -1.10
N LEU A 38 16.34 1.50 -1.72
CA LEU A 38 15.41 2.09 -2.69
C LEU A 38 15.16 1.16 -3.88
N SER A 39 16.23 0.57 -4.42
CA SER A 39 16.17 -0.40 -5.52
C SER A 39 15.38 -1.66 -5.11
N GLU A 40 15.70 -2.24 -3.96
CA GLU A 40 15.03 -3.45 -3.45
C GLU A 40 13.53 -3.23 -3.22
N TRP A 41 13.14 -2.09 -2.65
CA TRP A 41 11.73 -1.74 -2.48
C TRP A 41 11.02 -1.54 -3.80
N THR A 42 11.64 -0.84 -4.74
CA THR A 42 11.08 -0.61 -6.09
C THR A 42 10.84 -1.95 -6.79
N GLN A 43 11.82 -2.85 -6.80
CA GLN A 43 11.67 -4.17 -7.41
C GLN A 43 10.62 -5.02 -6.71
N THR A 44 10.58 -4.97 -5.37
CA THR A 44 9.56 -5.68 -4.59
C THR A 44 8.15 -5.22 -4.94
N LEU A 45 7.91 -3.91 -5.02
CA LEU A 45 6.62 -3.36 -5.40
C LEU A 45 6.23 -3.76 -6.83
N LEU A 46 7.16 -3.63 -7.78
CA LEU A 46 6.93 -4.05 -9.17
C LEU A 46 6.57 -5.53 -9.25
N ALA A 47 7.30 -6.41 -8.56
CA ALA A 47 7.02 -7.84 -8.55
C ALA A 47 5.64 -8.18 -7.97
N ASN A 48 5.25 -7.53 -6.85
CA ASN A 48 3.95 -7.75 -6.24
C ASN A 48 2.79 -7.22 -7.11
N LEU A 49 2.99 -6.10 -7.81
CA LEU A 49 2.01 -5.54 -8.72
C LEU A 49 1.91 -6.33 -10.04
N ASP A 50 2.97 -7.02 -10.44
CA ASP A 50 2.99 -7.86 -11.63
C ASP A 50 2.30 -9.23 -11.42
N ASP A 51 2.11 -9.64 -10.17
CA ASP A 51 1.40 -10.88 -9.81
C ASP A 51 -0.01 -10.92 -10.43
N PRO A 52 -0.43 -12.06 -11.01
CA PRO A 52 -1.75 -12.19 -11.65
C PRO A 52 -2.93 -11.81 -10.75
N THR A 53 -2.86 -12.10 -9.45
CA THR A 53 -3.92 -11.79 -8.49
C THR A 53 -4.02 -10.28 -8.27
N THR A 54 -2.88 -9.63 -8.08
CA THR A 54 -2.82 -8.18 -7.90
C THR A 54 -3.27 -7.43 -9.15
N LYS A 55 -2.97 -7.96 -10.34
CA LYS A 55 -3.44 -7.37 -11.60
C LYS A 55 -4.96 -7.32 -11.73
N GLU A 56 -5.66 -8.32 -11.21
CA GLU A 56 -7.12 -8.28 -11.14
C GLU A 56 -7.61 -7.23 -10.14
N ASN A 57 -6.94 -7.08 -8.99
CA ASN A 57 -7.26 -6.02 -8.01
C ASN A 57 -7.09 -4.62 -8.60
N LEU A 58 -6.12 -4.41 -9.51
CA LEU A 58 -5.95 -3.13 -10.17
C LEU A 58 -7.21 -2.73 -10.96
N LYS A 59 -8.01 -3.67 -11.47
CA LYS A 59 -9.28 -3.35 -12.17
C LYS A 59 -10.38 -2.91 -11.20
N LEU A 60 -10.20 -3.15 -9.90
CA LEU A 60 -11.15 -2.82 -8.84
C LEU A 60 -10.84 -1.49 -8.15
N LEU A 61 -9.71 -0.86 -8.49
CA LEU A 61 -9.37 0.48 -8.04
C LEU A 61 -10.23 1.54 -8.71
N LYS A 62 -10.42 2.66 -8.02
CA LYS A 62 -10.96 3.88 -8.64
C LYS A 62 -9.98 4.41 -9.69
N SER A 63 -10.50 5.13 -10.68
CA SER A 63 -9.71 5.66 -11.81
C SER A 63 -8.47 6.45 -11.37
N GLN A 64 -8.61 7.34 -10.38
CA GLN A 64 -7.51 8.16 -9.87
C GLN A 64 -6.39 7.29 -9.25
N SER A 65 -6.74 6.39 -8.31
CA SER A 65 -5.76 5.47 -7.70
C SER A 65 -5.11 4.56 -8.75
N ARG A 66 -5.89 4.13 -9.75
CA ARG A 66 -5.41 3.29 -10.85
C ARG A 66 -4.35 4.01 -11.68
N GLU A 67 -4.60 5.26 -12.03
CA GLU A 67 -3.67 6.09 -12.80
C GLU A 67 -2.32 6.26 -12.08
N LEU A 68 -2.35 6.51 -10.76
CA LEU A 68 -1.12 6.62 -9.96
C LEU A 68 -0.29 5.33 -10.02
N VAL A 69 -0.93 4.17 -9.88
CA VAL A 69 -0.24 2.87 -9.93
C VAL A 69 0.23 2.53 -11.34
N ASP A 70 -0.55 2.84 -12.37
CA ASP A 70 -0.16 2.61 -13.76
C ASP A 70 1.04 3.49 -14.15
N ASN A 71 1.10 4.75 -13.72
CA ASN A 71 2.25 5.63 -13.92
C ASN A 71 3.51 5.06 -13.26
N PHE A 72 3.40 4.55 -12.04
CA PHE A 72 4.50 3.85 -11.37
C PHE A 72 4.97 2.61 -12.14
N LEU A 73 4.04 1.78 -12.62
CA LEU A 73 4.35 0.58 -13.42
C LEU A 73 5.03 0.92 -14.76
N GLN A 74 4.69 2.06 -15.35
CA GLN A 74 5.32 2.55 -16.58
C GLN A 74 6.73 3.08 -16.32
N ASN A 75 6.89 3.93 -15.30
CA ASN A 75 8.17 4.56 -14.97
C ASN A 75 9.16 3.59 -14.33
N LYS A 76 8.67 2.56 -13.64
CA LYS A 76 9.46 1.54 -12.91
C LYS A 76 10.45 2.14 -11.91
N ALA A 77 10.13 3.32 -11.41
CA ALA A 77 10.91 4.06 -10.43
C ALA A 77 9.94 4.68 -9.41
N LEU A 78 10.31 4.64 -8.14
CA LEU A 78 9.57 5.36 -7.11
C LEU A 78 9.73 6.87 -7.34
N PRO A 79 8.66 7.67 -7.13
CA PRO A 79 8.77 9.11 -7.21
C PRO A 79 9.61 9.66 -6.06
N ASP A 80 10.28 10.80 -6.28
CA ASP A 80 11.10 11.46 -5.26
C ASP A 80 10.27 11.84 -4.02
N GLU A 81 9.02 12.25 -4.23
CA GLU A 81 8.05 12.49 -3.17
C GLU A 81 6.97 11.39 -3.20
N LEU A 82 6.86 10.64 -2.09
CA LEU A 82 5.81 9.65 -1.91
C LEU A 82 4.56 10.33 -1.36
N ASP A 83 3.68 10.75 -2.27
CA ASP A 83 2.42 11.36 -1.90
C ASP A 83 1.48 10.37 -1.17
N TYR A 84 0.56 10.90 -0.36
CA TYR A 84 -0.35 10.10 0.44
C TYR A 84 -1.29 9.24 -0.42
N ASP A 85 -1.75 9.76 -1.55
CA ASP A 85 -2.73 9.10 -2.41
C ASP A 85 -2.10 7.90 -3.13
N PHE A 86 -0.83 8.00 -3.55
CA PHE A 86 -0.04 6.92 -4.12
C PHE A 86 0.19 5.81 -3.10
N ILE A 87 0.59 6.16 -1.86
CA ILE A 87 0.75 5.18 -0.78
C ILE A 87 -0.58 4.46 -0.50
N GLN A 88 -1.70 5.18 -0.47
CA GLN A 88 -3.02 4.57 -0.28
C GLN A 88 -3.40 3.67 -1.46
N ALA A 89 -3.12 4.08 -2.70
CA ALA A 89 -3.38 3.27 -3.88
C ALA A 89 -2.59 1.94 -3.85
N LEU A 90 -1.31 1.98 -3.48
CA LEU A 90 -0.49 0.78 -3.30
C LEU A 90 -1.01 -0.12 -2.18
N ARG A 91 -1.40 0.47 -1.05
CA ARG A 91 -1.99 -0.29 0.07
C ARG A 91 -3.30 -0.96 -0.33
N GLU A 92 -4.15 -0.23 -1.04
CA GLU A 92 -5.46 -0.71 -1.46
C GLU A 92 -5.31 -1.90 -2.42
N VAL A 93 -4.49 -1.79 -3.46
CA VAL A 93 -4.32 -2.88 -4.45
C VAL A 93 -3.67 -4.12 -3.84
N LEU A 94 -2.70 -3.93 -2.92
CA LEU A 94 -2.00 -5.01 -2.23
C LEU A 94 -2.78 -5.58 -1.04
N SER A 95 -3.95 -5.03 -0.71
CA SER A 95 -4.77 -5.50 0.42
C SER A 95 -5.51 -6.82 0.14
N GLY A 96 -5.55 -7.27 -1.12
CA GLY A 96 -6.34 -8.42 -1.55
C GLY A 96 -7.81 -8.06 -1.71
N LEU A 97 -8.12 -7.17 -2.66
CA LEU A 97 -9.49 -6.73 -2.93
C LEU A 97 -10.38 -7.88 -3.37
N VAL A 98 -11.66 -7.80 -3.02
CA VAL A 98 -12.66 -8.82 -3.34
C VAL A 98 -13.75 -8.22 -4.21
N LYS A 99 -13.80 -8.63 -5.49
CA LYS A 99 -14.88 -8.27 -6.40
C LYS A 99 -16.19 -8.94 -5.95
N ILE A 100 -17.27 -8.16 -5.88
CA ILE A 100 -18.64 -8.65 -5.73
C ILE A 100 -19.44 -8.17 -6.93
N GLU A 101 -19.82 -9.11 -7.78
CA GLU A 101 -20.70 -8.84 -8.92
C GLU A 101 -22.16 -8.84 -8.45
N VAL A 102 -22.89 -7.78 -8.77
CA VAL A 102 -24.32 -7.65 -8.49
C VAL A 102 -25.05 -7.49 -9.82
N LYS A 103 -25.79 -8.53 -10.20
CA LYS A 103 -26.61 -8.50 -11.41
C LYS A 103 -27.85 -7.64 -11.22
N ILE A 104 -28.15 -6.75 -12.17
CA ILE A 104 -29.32 -5.85 -12.09
C ILE A 104 -30.64 -6.63 -11.90
N ASP A 105 -30.82 -7.77 -12.57
CA ASP A 105 -32.03 -8.59 -12.41
C ASP A 105 -32.16 -9.21 -11.02
N ALA A 106 -31.04 -9.64 -10.43
CA ALA A 106 -31.01 -10.17 -9.07
C ALA A 106 -31.32 -9.07 -8.06
N LEU A 107 -30.74 -7.88 -8.25
CA LEU A 107 -31.01 -6.71 -7.44
C LEU A 107 -32.50 -6.31 -7.53
N LYS A 108 -33.06 -6.25 -8.73
CA LYS A 108 -34.48 -5.96 -8.95
C LYS A 108 -35.38 -6.98 -8.25
N THR A 109 -35.04 -8.27 -8.35
CA THR A 109 -35.77 -9.35 -7.67
C THR A 109 -35.72 -9.18 -6.15
N ALA A 110 -34.54 -8.85 -5.60
CA ALA A 110 -34.36 -8.62 -4.18
C ALA A 110 -35.19 -7.42 -3.67
N LEU A 111 -35.23 -6.32 -4.42
CA LEU A 111 -36.02 -5.14 -4.06
C LEU A 111 -37.54 -5.38 -4.10
N LEU A 112 -38.00 -6.24 -5.01
CA LEU A 112 -39.42 -6.60 -5.13
C LEU A 112 -39.84 -7.72 -4.16
N LYS A 113 -38.90 -8.31 -3.42
CA LYS A 113 -39.17 -9.42 -2.48
C LYS A 113 -40.14 -8.97 -1.38
N GLY A 114 -41.28 -9.64 -1.26
CA GLY A 114 -42.34 -9.25 -0.31
C GLY A 114 -43.43 -8.35 -0.93
N GLY A 115 -43.38 -8.11 -2.24
CA GLY A 115 -44.45 -7.46 -2.99
C GLY A 115 -44.41 -5.93 -2.98
N THR A 116 -45.44 -5.36 -3.61
CA THR A 116 -45.71 -3.93 -3.77
C THR A 116 -47.16 -3.62 -3.37
N PRO A 117 -47.47 -2.42 -2.85
CA PRO A 117 -46.58 -1.30 -2.56
C PRO A 117 -45.66 -1.56 -1.35
N VAL A 118 -44.56 -0.83 -1.26
CA VAL A 118 -43.51 -0.97 -0.24
C VAL A 118 -43.19 0.40 0.36
N THR A 119 -42.88 0.47 1.65
CA THR A 119 -42.44 1.72 2.29
C THR A 119 -40.98 2.04 1.96
N MET A 120 -40.54 3.26 2.23
CA MET A 120 -39.14 3.66 2.04
C MET A 120 -38.21 2.83 2.94
N GLU A 121 -38.63 2.58 4.18
CA GLU A 121 -37.87 1.82 5.18
C GLU A 121 -37.73 0.35 4.76
N GLU A 122 -38.82 -0.26 4.29
CA GLU A 122 -38.81 -1.63 3.79
C GLU A 122 -37.90 -1.78 2.57
N LEU A 123 -37.92 -0.83 1.63
CA LEU A 123 -37.10 -0.90 0.43
C LEU A 123 -35.60 -0.78 0.75
N LYS A 124 -35.22 0.15 1.65
CA LYS A 124 -33.83 0.25 2.15
C LYS A 124 -33.39 -1.05 2.82
N LYS A 125 -34.23 -1.59 3.70
CA LYS A 125 -33.94 -2.86 4.39
C LYS A 125 -33.73 -4.01 3.41
N ARG A 126 -34.56 -4.14 2.37
CA ARG A 126 -34.39 -5.18 1.33
C ARG A 126 -33.05 -5.05 0.59
N PHE A 127 -32.63 -3.81 0.31
CA PHE A 127 -31.34 -3.54 -0.31
C PHE A 127 -30.17 -3.92 0.61
N ASP A 128 -30.22 -3.45 1.86
CA ASP A 128 -29.18 -3.71 2.85
C ASP A 128 -29.06 -5.21 3.18
N ASP A 129 -30.19 -5.92 3.32
CA ASP A 129 -30.25 -7.36 3.53
C ASP A 129 -29.60 -8.10 2.34
N HIS A 130 -29.91 -7.69 1.10
CA HIS A 130 -29.33 -8.30 -0.09
C HIS A 130 -27.81 -8.11 -0.18
N LEU A 131 -27.31 -6.90 0.08
CA LEU A 131 -25.86 -6.66 0.08
C LEU A 131 -25.18 -7.41 1.22
N SER A 132 -25.79 -7.43 2.41
CA SER A 132 -25.28 -8.16 3.56
C SER A 132 -25.14 -9.66 3.29
N ASP A 133 -26.11 -10.24 2.59
CA ASP A 133 -26.07 -11.64 2.16
C ASP A 133 -24.90 -11.89 1.18
N LEU A 134 -24.68 -10.98 0.21
CA LEU A 134 -23.59 -11.10 -0.77
C LEU A 134 -22.20 -10.90 -0.17
N THR A 135 -22.09 -10.07 0.87
CA THR A 135 -20.82 -9.75 1.54
C THR A 135 -20.60 -10.55 2.82
N LYS A 136 -21.47 -11.53 3.12
CA LYS A 136 -21.42 -12.30 4.36
C LYS A 136 -20.08 -13.03 4.51
N GLY A 137 -19.44 -12.84 5.67
CA GLY A 137 -18.15 -13.46 5.97
C GLY A 137 -16.94 -12.83 5.25
N LYS A 138 -17.14 -11.71 4.55
CA LYS A 138 -16.07 -10.98 3.87
C LYS A 138 -15.66 -9.75 4.68
N ASP A 139 -14.41 -9.34 4.53
CA ASP A 139 -13.92 -8.06 5.04
C ASP A 139 -14.46 -6.92 4.16
N LEU A 140 -15.39 -6.14 4.70
CA LEU A 140 -16.06 -5.06 3.96
C LEU A 140 -15.10 -3.96 3.49
N SER A 141 -13.96 -3.78 4.16
CA SER A 141 -12.96 -2.78 3.75
C SER A 141 -12.33 -3.12 2.39
N LYS A 142 -12.27 -4.42 2.05
CA LYS A 142 -11.68 -4.97 0.82
C LYS A 142 -12.69 -5.25 -0.28
N VAL A 143 -13.98 -5.17 0.03
CA VAL A 143 -15.05 -5.45 -0.93
C VAL A 143 -15.18 -4.30 -1.93
N ARG A 144 -15.24 -4.64 -3.23
CA ARG A 144 -15.55 -3.71 -4.32
C ARG A 144 -16.74 -4.26 -5.10
N ILE A 145 -17.86 -3.54 -5.05
CA ILE A 145 -19.10 -3.94 -5.70
C ILE A 145 -19.07 -3.46 -7.15
N VAL A 146 -19.34 -4.37 -8.08
CA VAL A 146 -19.46 -4.10 -9.52
C VAL A 146 -20.88 -4.46 -9.94
N LEU A 147 -21.61 -3.50 -10.52
CA LEU A 147 -22.95 -3.72 -11.05
C LEU A 147 -22.85 -4.21 -12.50
N GLU A 148 -23.52 -5.32 -12.81
CA GLU A 148 -23.58 -5.92 -14.15
C GLU A 148 -25.02 -6.07 -14.67
#